data_AF-F0ZJB0-F1
#
_entry.id   AF-F0ZJB0-F1
#
_cell.length_a   1.000
_cell.length_b   1.000
_cell.length_c   1.000
_cell.angle_alpha   90.00
_cell.angle_beta   90.00
_cell.angle_gamma   90.00
#
_symmetry.space_group_name_H-M   'P 1'
#
loop_
_entity.id
_entity.type
_entity.pdbx_description
1 polymer ?
#
loop_
_entity_poly.entity_id
_entity_poly.type
_entity_poly.pdbx_seq_one_letter_code
_entity_poly.pdbx_strand_id
1 'polypeptide(L)'
;MNNHRMGLSVETFNNFTSLHQFFDILSLNDDKSGNTFISVIESKEYPIYAVMFHPEKPLFEWYEKEDINHSTNSIKFSQYCSNFFINECKKSSHSFSDQDFEYNSLIYNYIPKRFKNIKTYQQLYFFNQTI
;
A
#
# COMPACT_ATOMS: atom_id res chain seq x y z
N MET A 1 7.06 9.47 -1.40
CA MET A 1 7.78 8.83 -2.52
C MET A 1 6.75 8.21 -3.46
N ASN A 2 6.91 8.42 -4.76
CA ASN A 2 6.15 7.72 -5.80
C ASN A 2 7.15 6.86 -6.61
N ASN A 3 6.98 5.54 -6.63
CA ASN A 3 7.84 4.62 -7.38
C ASN A 3 7.00 3.78 -8.36
N HIS A 4 6.31 4.47 -9.26
CA HIS A 4 5.47 3.90 -10.30
C HIS A 4 5.83 4.51 -11.65
N ARG A 5 5.49 3.80 -12.74
CA ARG A 5 5.70 4.26 -14.12
C ARG A 5 4.41 4.77 -14.78
N MET A 6 3.27 4.49 -14.16
CA MET A 6 1.94 4.79 -14.69
C MET A 6 1.10 5.35 -13.55
N GLY A 7 0.28 6.35 -13.86
CA GLY A 7 -0.74 6.90 -12.98
C GLY A 7 -2.07 6.98 -13.70
N LEU A 8 -3.16 7.04 -12.93
CA LEU A 8 -4.51 7.23 -13.48
C LEU A 8 -4.81 8.73 -13.53
N SER A 9 -5.06 9.28 -14.71
CA SER A 9 -5.47 10.68 -14.85
C SER A 9 -6.94 10.87 -14.40
N VAL A 10 -7.27 12.09 -13.99
CA VAL A 10 -8.64 12.46 -13.61
C VAL A 10 -9.60 12.31 -14.81
N GLU A 11 -9.14 12.68 -16.00
CA GLU A 11 -9.91 12.53 -17.24
C GLU A 11 -10.25 11.06 -17.49
N THR A 12 -9.25 10.17 -17.43
CA THR A 12 -9.48 8.73 -17.63
C THR A 12 -10.43 8.18 -16.56
N PHE A 13 -10.23 8.52 -15.29
CA PHE A 13 -11.12 8.10 -14.20
C PHE A 13 -12.57 8.51 -14.44
N ASN A 14 -12.82 9.76 -14.85
CA ASN A 14 -14.16 10.26 -15.13
C ASN A 14 -14.78 9.61 -16.38
N ASN A 15 -13.98 9.26 -17.39
CA ASN A 15 -14.46 8.58 -18.59
C ASN A 15 -14.89 7.13 -18.34
N PHE A 16 -14.41 6.49 -17.27
CA PHE A 16 -14.84 5.15 -16.87
C PHE A 16 -15.94 5.22 -15.81
N THR A 17 -17.18 4.98 -16.22
CA THR A 17 -18.36 5.03 -15.35
C THR A 17 -18.24 4.15 -14.11
N SER A 18 -17.70 2.94 -14.28
CA SER A 18 -17.46 2.02 -13.16
C SER A 18 -16.50 2.57 -12.11
N LEU A 19 -15.54 3.44 -12.48
CA LEU A 19 -14.59 4.03 -11.54
C LEU A 19 -15.19 5.22 -10.81
N HIS A 20 -15.68 6.24 -11.54
CA HIS A 20 -16.16 7.47 -10.90
C HIS A 20 -17.48 7.30 -10.14
N GLN A 21 -18.27 6.27 -10.44
CA GLN A 21 -19.44 5.93 -9.63
C GLN A 21 -19.06 5.20 -8.34
N PHE A 22 -17.99 4.38 -8.37
CA PHE A 22 -17.62 3.53 -7.24
C PHE A 22 -16.67 4.20 -6.23
N PHE A 23 -15.80 5.11 -6.71
CA PHE A 23 -14.77 5.75 -5.90
C PHE A 23 -14.94 7.27 -5.84
N ASP A 24 -14.51 7.85 -4.72
CA ASP A 24 -14.22 9.28 -4.57
C ASP A 24 -12.70 9.51 -4.66
N ILE A 25 -12.31 10.61 -5.30
CA ILE A 25 -10.91 11.07 -5.35
C ILE A 25 -10.64 11.89 -4.10
N LEU A 26 -9.65 11.46 -3.31
CA LEU A 26 -9.25 12.18 -2.08
C LEU A 26 -8.02 13.06 -2.29
N SER A 27 -7.12 12.68 -3.19
CA SER A 27 -5.96 13.51 -3.51
C SER A 27 -5.41 13.27 -4.90
N LEU A 28 -4.69 14.28 -5.39
CA LEU A 28 -3.97 14.30 -6.65
C LEU A 28 -2.49 14.58 -6.39
N ASN A 29 -1.63 14.18 -7.31
CA ASN A 29 -0.24 14.61 -7.37
C ASN A 29 0.18 14.86 -8.81
N ASP A 30 1.26 15.61 -8.99
CA ASP A 30 1.86 15.84 -10.30
C ASP A 30 3.14 14.99 -10.44
N ASP A 31 3.36 14.45 -11.63
CA ASP A 31 4.62 13.82 -11.98
C ASP A 31 5.73 14.86 -12.24
N LYS A 32 6.95 14.39 -12.56
CA LYS A 32 8.09 15.29 -12.84
C LYS A 32 7.93 16.13 -14.11
N SER A 33 7.01 15.76 -14.98
CA SER A 33 6.65 16.47 -16.21
C SER A 33 5.43 17.39 -16.01
N GLY A 34 4.86 17.45 -14.81
CA GLY A 34 3.69 18.26 -14.48
C GLY A 34 2.35 17.63 -14.85
N ASN A 35 2.31 16.34 -15.17
CA ASN A 35 1.04 15.65 -15.44
C ASN A 35 0.38 15.24 -14.12
N THR A 36 -0.85 15.68 -13.92
CA THR A 36 -1.64 15.35 -12.73
C THR A 36 -2.22 13.93 -12.80
N PHE A 37 -2.06 13.18 -11.72
CA PHE A 37 -2.64 11.85 -11.55
C PHE A 37 -3.29 11.71 -10.16
N ILE A 38 -4.21 10.75 -10.05
CA ILE A 38 -4.91 10.41 -8.82
C ILE A 38 -3.96 9.65 -7.88
N SER A 39 -3.79 10.15 -6.65
CA SER A 39 -2.87 9.56 -5.68
C SER A 39 -3.55 8.86 -4.51
N VAL A 40 -4.80 9.21 -4.19
CA VAL A 40 -5.63 8.50 -3.20
C VAL A 40 -7.09 8.46 -3.65
N ILE A 41 -7.70 7.29 -3.53
CA ILE A 41 -9.14 7.08 -3.69
C ILE A 41 -9.70 6.24 -2.54
N GLU A 42 -10.99 6.41 -2.27
CA GLU A 42 -11.77 5.52 -1.41
C GLU A 42 -13.11 5.19 -2.06
N SER A 43 -13.63 3.99 -1.81
CA SER A 43 -14.95 3.62 -2.31
C SER A 43 -16.03 4.35 -1.54
N LYS A 44 -17.11 4.73 -2.23
CA LYS A 44 -18.23 5.49 -1.66
C LYS A 44 -19.02 4.69 -0.63
N GLU A 45 -19.11 3.37 -0.83
CA GLU A 45 -20.00 2.50 -0.04
C GLU A 45 -19.26 1.32 0.62
N TYR A 46 -18.07 0.96 0.12
CA TYR A 46 -17.32 -0.21 0.59
C TYR A 46 -16.02 0.22 1.29
N PRO A 47 -15.50 -0.56 2.26
CA PRO A 47 -14.22 -0.27 2.91
C PRO A 47 -13.04 -0.65 2.00
N ILE A 48 -12.97 -0.04 0.82
CA ILE A 48 -11.94 -0.24 -0.19
C ILE A 48 -11.20 1.07 -0.40
N TYR A 49 -9.89 1.03 -0.21
CA TYR A 49 -9.00 2.18 -0.26
C TYR A 49 -7.83 1.87 -1.19
N ALA A 50 -7.36 2.87 -1.94
CA ALA A 50 -6.16 2.72 -2.74
C ALA A 50 -5.30 3.98 -2.70
N VAL A 51 -3.99 3.77 -2.63
CA VAL A 51 -2.97 4.81 -2.64
C VAL A 51 -1.97 4.51 -3.75
N MET A 52 -1.50 5.55 -4.44
CA MET A 52 -0.50 5.43 -5.51
C MET A 52 0.94 5.55 -4.97
N PHE A 53 1.10 6.14 -3.79
CA PHE A 53 2.37 6.19 -3.08
C PHE A 53 2.55 4.98 -2.16
N HIS A 54 3.75 4.86 -1.58
CA HIS A 54 4.14 3.76 -0.71
C HIS A 54 4.24 4.21 0.76
N PRO A 55 3.16 4.11 1.56
CA PRO A 55 3.18 4.51 2.97
C PRO A 55 4.06 3.60 3.84
N GLU A 56 4.37 2.38 3.41
CA GLU A 56 5.21 1.43 4.14
C GLU A 56 6.69 1.83 4.15
N LYS A 57 7.17 2.43 3.05
CA LYS A 57 8.60 2.66 2.82
C LYS A 57 9.29 3.59 3.82
N PRO A 58 8.72 4.74 4.23
CA PRO A 58 9.37 5.66 5.18
C PRO A 58 9.81 5.03 6.50
N LEU A 59 9.11 3.99 6.96
CA LEU A 59 9.39 3.29 8.21
C LEU A 59 10.41 2.16 8.06
N PHE A 60 10.41 1.47 6.92
CA PHE A 60 11.03 0.14 6.81
C PHE A 60 12.12 0.02 5.74
N GLU A 61 12.12 0.88 4.72
CA GLU A 61 12.99 0.74 3.57
C GLU A 61 14.05 1.84 3.49
N TRP A 62 15.33 1.47 3.37
CA TRP A 62 16.46 2.40 3.55
C TRP A 62 17.44 2.38 2.38
N TYR A 63 16.95 2.08 1.18
CA TYR A 63 17.82 2.06 0.02
C TYR A 63 18.15 3.47 -0.46
N GLU A 64 19.42 3.85 -0.36
CA GLU A 64 19.92 5.20 -0.60
C GLU A 64 19.65 5.76 -2.01
N LYS A 65 19.34 4.92 -3.01
CA LYS A 65 19.02 5.40 -4.36
C LYS A 65 17.53 5.65 -4.59
N GLU A 66 16.67 5.26 -3.65
CA GLU A 66 15.26 5.63 -3.68
C GLU A 66 15.05 6.93 -2.93
N ASP A 67 14.22 7.81 -3.49
CA ASP A 67 13.87 9.11 -2.89
C ASP A 67 12.81 8.93 -1.79
N ILE A 68 13.17 8.19 -0.74
CA ILE A 68 12.31 7.90 0.39
C ILE A 68 12.44 9.03 1.41
N ASN A 69 11.31 9.69 1.69
CA ASN A 69 11.26 10.73 2.70
C ASN A 69 11.16 10.09 4.10
N HIS A 70 12.26 10.15 4.86
CA HIS A 70 12.35 9.65 6.24
C HIS A 70 12.11 10.75 7.31
N SER A 71 11.52 11.88 6.94
CA SER A 71 11.17 12.92 7.93
C SER A 71 10.15 12.41 8.95
N THR A 72 10.14 13.01 10.13
CA THR A 72 9.18 12.73 11.20
C THR A 72 7.73 12.81 10.72
N ASN A 73 7.41 13.76 9.82
CA ASN A 73 6.05 13.90 9.29
C ASN A 73 5.67 12.73 8.38
N SER A 74 6.60 12.28 7.52
CA SER A 74 6.41 11.11 6.66
C SER A 74 6.18 9.85 7.49
N ILE A 75 6.98 9.65 8.54
CA ILE A 75 6.83 8.53 9.49
C ILE A 75 5.46 8.56 10.20
N LYS A 76 5.03 9.73 10.70
CA LYS A 76 3.72 9.88 11.36
C LYS A 76 2.57 9.60 10.39
N PHE A 77 2.69 10.07 9.15
CA PHE A 77 1.70 9.82 8.11
C PHE A 77 1.60 8.31 7.78
N SER A 78 2.73 7.63 7.59
CA SER A 78 2.78 6.17 7.42
C SER A 78 2.09 5.40 8.55
N GLN A 79 2.34 5.80 9.80
CA GLN A 79 1.68 5.21 10.97
C GLN A 79 0.18 5.49 10.97
N TYR A 80 -0.24 6.70 10.60
CA TYR A 80 -1.66 7.05 10.50
C TYR A 80 -2.38 6.17 9.46
N CYS A 81 -1.81 5.98 8.27
CA CYS A 81 -2.37 5.08 7.25
C CYS A 81 -2.56 3.66 7.78
N SER A 82 -1.55 3.11 8.47
CA SER A 82 -1.62 1.78 9.07
C SER A 82 -2.71 1.68 10.14
N ASN A 83 -2.76 2.66 11.06
CA ASN A 83 -3.76 2.70 12.12
C ASN A 83 -5.18 2.80 11.57
N PHE A 84 -5.40 3.64 10.55
CA PHE A 84 -6.67 3.75 9.85
C PHE A 84 -7.10 2.39 9.28
N PHE A 85 -6.24 1.74 8.50
CA PHE A 85 -6.57 0.45 7.88
C PHE A 85 -6.84 -0.65 8.92
N ILE A 86 -6.04 -0.74 9.97
CA ILE A 86 -6.27 -1.69 11.08
C ILE A 86 -7.62 -1.42 11.77
N ASN A 87 -8.02 -0.16 11.92
CA ASN A 87 -9.31 0.17 12.50
C ASN A 87 -10.49 -0.26 11.60
N GLU A 88 -10.33 -0.22 10.27
CA GLU A 88 -11.31 -0.82 9.35
C GLU A 88 -11.37 -2.35 9.48
N CYS A 89 -10.21 -3.02 9.56
CA CYS A 89 -10.17 -4.49 9.74
C CYS A 89 -10.89 -4.95 11.02
N LYS A 90 -10.79 -4.19 12.12
CA LYS A 90 -11.45 -4.48 13.41
C LYS A 90 -12.98 -4.44 13.35
N LYS A 91 -13.58 -3.87 12.30
CA LYS A 91 -15.04 -3.86 12.12
C LYS A 91 -15.57 -5.22 11.65
N SER A 92 -14.69 -6.10 11.16
CA SER A 92 -15.05 -7.48 10.80
C SER A 92 -15.04 -8.40 12.02
N SER A 93 -15.98 -9.34 12.07
CA SER A 93 -16.03 -10.41 13.06
C SER A 93 -15.40 -11.72 12.57
N HIS A 94 -14.62 -11.68 11.48
CA HIS A 94 -13.94 -12.87 10.96
C HIS A 94 -12.91 -13.39 11.95
N SER A 95 -12.79 -14.71 12.01
CA SER A 95 -11.79 -15.44 12.79
C SER A 95 -11.40 -16.72 12.05
N PHE A 96 -10.27 -17.31 12.42
CA PHE A 96 -9.94 -18.67 12.01
C PHE A 96 -10.92 -19.68 12.63
N SER A 97 -11.03 -20.86 12.02
CA SER A 97 -11.88 -21.96 12.50
C SER A 97 -11.42 -22.48 13.86
N ASP A 98 -10.11 -22.49 14.08
CA ASP A 98 -9.44 -23.02 15.26
C ASP A 98 -8.04 -22.41 15.39
N GLN A 99 -7.46 -22.59 16.59
CA GLN A 99 -6.19 -22.00 16.97
C GLN A 99 -4.99 -22.62 16.22
N ASP A 100 -5.04 -23.90 15.86
CA ASP A 100 -3.94 -24.55 15.16
C ASP A 100 -3.87 -24.05 13.71
N PHE A 101 -5.03 -23.88 13.07
CA PHE A 101 -5.11 -23.31 11.72
C PHE A 101 -4.65 -21.85 11.69
N GLU A 102 -5.04 -21.04 12.70
CA GLU A 102 -4.48 -19.70 12.87
C GLU A 102 -2.96 -19.74 13.03
N TYR A 103 -2.46 -20.49 14.01
CA TYR A 103 -1.03 -20.56 14.33
C TYR A 103 -0.20 -20.90 13.09
N ASN A 104 -0.63 -21.85 12.28
CA ASN A 104 0.07 -22.28 11.07
C ASN A 104 -0.06 -21.30 9.89
N SER A 105 -1.04 -20.40 9.90
CA SER A 105 -1.30 -19.43 8.81
C SER A 105 -0.55 -18.10 8.98
N LEU A 106 -0.05 -17.79 10.17
CA LEU A 106 0.58 -16.49 10.46
C LEU A 106 1.97 -16.34 9.80
N ILE A 107 2.33 -15.08 9.49
CA ILE A 107 3.62 -14.73 8.89
C ILE A 107 4.83 -15.11 9.76
N TYR A 108 4.62 -15.35 11.05
CA TYR A 108 5.66 -15.79 12.00
C TYR A 108 6.28 -17.14 11.66
N ASN A 109 5.61 -17.97 10.86
CA ASN A 109 6.14 -19.25 10.41
C ASN A 109 7.13 -19.13 9.24
N TYR A 110 7.37 -17.92 8.73
CA TYR A 110 8.20 -17.68 7.58
C TYR A 110 9.40 -16.79 7.93
N ILE A 111 10.55 -17.08 7.32
CA ILE A 111 11.79 -16.35 7.56
C ILE A 111 12.08 -15.45 6.36
N PRO A 112 12.06 -14.12 6.52
CA PRO A 112 12.42 -13.22 5.43
C PRO A 112 13.93 -13.27 5.17
N LYS A 113 14.31 -13.07 3.91
CA LYS A 113 15.71 -13.08 3.48
C LYS A 113 16.14 -11.69 3.03
N ARG A 114 17.38 -11.32 3.37
CA ARG A 114 18.06 -10.14 2.86
C ARG A 114 18.98 -10.54 1.71
N PHE A 115 18.98 -9.77 0.63
CA PHE A 115 19.81 -10.03 -0.55
C PHE A 115 20.70 -8.83 -0.83
N LYS A 116 21.97 -9.08 -1.17
CA LYS A 116 22.90 -8.00 -1.55
C LYS A 116 22.54 -7.35 -2.90
N ASN A 117 21.86 -8.10 -3.77
CA ASN A 117 21.59 -7.71 -5.15
C ASN A 117 20.19 -7.14 -5.36
N ILE A 118 19.25 -7.39 -4.43
CA ILE A 118 17.93 -6.75 -4.45
C ILE A 118 18.05 -5.48 -3.64
N LYS A 119 17.77 -4.35 -4.30
CA LYS A 119 18.07 -3.06 -3.72
C LYS A 119 16.82 -2.25 -3.35
N THR A 120 15.63 -2.63 -3.77
CA THR A 120 14.39 -1.89 -3.47
C THR A 120 13.75 -2.24 -2.12
N TYR A 121 14.10 -3.40 -1.57
CA TYR A 121 13.55 -3.91 -0.30
C TYR A 121 14.66 -4.48 0.58
N GLN A 122 14.63 -4.17 1.88
CA GLN A 122 15.60 -4.65 2.86
C GLN A 122 15.45 -6.15 3.11
N GLN A 123 14.22 -6.64 3.12
CA GLN A 123 13.87 -8.02 3.41
C GLN A 123 12.67 -8.46 2.55
N LEU A 124 12.67 -9.72 2.13
CA LEU A 124 11.62 -10.32 1.31
C LEU A 124 11.25 -11.70 1.81
N TYR A 125 9.95 -12.01 1.81
CA TYR A 125 9.42 -13.36 2.02
C TYR A 125 9.30 -14.07 0.67
N PHE A 126 9.72 -15.33 0.62
CA PHE A 126 9.58 -16.19 -0.57
C PHE A 126 8.76 -17.41 -0.19
N PHE A 127 7.73 -17.68 -0.98
CA PHE A 127 6.83 -18.81 -0.80
C PHE A 127 6.97 -19.73 -2.01
N ASN A 128 7.03 -21.04 -1.77
CA ASN A 128 7.02 -22.00 -2.87
C ASN A 128 5.65 -21.93 -3.55
N GLN A 129 5.65 -21.86 -4.87
CA GLN A 129 4.42 -21.93 -5.64
C GLN A 129 3.85 -23.35 -5.48
N THR A 130 2.71 -23.46 -4.81
CA THR A 130 1.90 -24.68 -4.85
C THR A 130 1.16 -24.62 -6.20
N ILE A 131 1.54 -25.51 -7.12
CA ILE A 131 0.80 -25.76 -8.36
C ILE A 131 -0.26 -26.82 -8.06
#